data_AF-A0A7G9LVV6-F1
#
_entry.id   AF-A0A7G9LVV6-F1
#
_cell.length_a   1.000
_cell.length_b   1.000
_cell.length_c   1.000
_cell.angle_alpha   90.00
_cell.angle_beta   90.00
_cell.angle_gamma   90.00
#
_symmetry.space_group_name_H-M   'P 1'
#
loop_
_entity.id
_entity.type
_entity.pdbx_description
1 polymer ?
#
loop_
_entity_poly.entity_id
_entity_poly.type
_entity_poly.pdbx_seq_one_letter_code
_entity_poly.pdbx_strand_id
1 'polypeptide(L)'
;MEIGKATSVYQTQEVKGTKETYYKEAQKVDYSKYSADDLMQIPFEEAKLNQESIDKRYQELADDGNIKPRHAVGLLALKGALNFSGNSSIDKAYYQTLQSSPKENLGLVTYEFQMNFQGFAQGEDISPTFMKDGRSGNGSYLLNKNQATSVDFDAFINSAIASFEKNLTKAKSSNAENSVQNQYQGIVDFYKTFQDNFNKATKEPYYA
;
A
#
# COMPACT_ATOMS: atom_id res chain seq x y z
N MET A 1 43.80 -1.51 6.72
CA MET A 1 42.41 -1.53 7.22
C MET A 1 41.92 -0.09 7.20
N GLU A 2 41.19 0.30 6.15
CA GLU A 2 40.54 1.61 6.11
C GLU A 2 39.21 1.51 6.87
N ILE A 3 39.07 2.37 7.86
CA ILE A 3 37.86 2.53 8.67
C ILE A 3 36.80 3.15 7.78
N GLY A 4 35.68 2.44 7.60
CA GLY A 4 34.58 2.84 6.71
C GLY A 4 34.08 4.24 7.05
N LYS A 5 34.23 5.17 6.09
CA LYS A 5 33.65 6.51 6.18
C LYS A 5 32.13 6.40 6.23
N ALA A 6 31.54 6.70 7.39
CA ALA A 6 30.12 6.99 7.50
C ALA A 6 29.81 8.18 6.57
N THR A 7 29.04 7.93 5.51
CA THR A 7 28.50 8.97 4.64
C THR A 7 27.19 9.42 5.27
N SER A 8 27.24 10.51 6.04
CA SER A 8 26.05 11.19 6.56
C SER A 8 25.32 11.88 5.40
N VAL A 9 24.00 11.66 5.30
CA VAL A 9 23.12 12.36 4.36
C VAL A 9 22.32 13.37 5.17
N TYR A 10 22.42 14.65 4.80
CA TYR A 10 21.72 15.74 5.50
C TYR A 10 20.35 15.97 4.85
N GLN A 11 19.31 16.11 5.67
CA GLN A 11 17.97 16.47 5.22
C GLN A 11 17.63 17.92 5.59
N THR A 12 16.92 18.61 4.70
CA THR A 12 16.33 19.92 4.95
C THR A 12 14.89 19.75 5.43
N GLN A 13 14.59 20.22 6.63
CA GLN A 13 13.21 20.32 7.14
C GLN A 13 12.79 21.79 7.12
N GLU A 14 11.76 22.14 6.34
CA GLU A 14 11.12 23.46 6.42
C GLU A 14 10.00 23.40 7.46
N VAL A 15 10.13 24.20 8.52
CA VAL A 15 9.07 24.43 9.50
C VAL A 15 8.23 25.61 8.99
N LYS A 16 6.90 25.42 8.81
CA LYS A 16 6.00 26.51 8.40
C LYS A 16 6.02 27.61 9.46
N GLY A 17 6.61 28.75 9.13
CA GLY A 17 6.60 29.97 9.97
C GLY A 17 7.97 30.49 10.37
N THR A 18 9.04 29.72 10.22
CA THR A 18 10.42 30.17 10.48
C THR A 18 11.32 29.87 9.29
N LYS A 19 12.13 30.85 8.87
CA LYS A 19 13.16 30.70 7.82
C LYS A 19 14.39 29.93 8.33
N GLU A 20 14.18 28.94 9.21
CA GLU A 20 15.27 28.13 9.76
C GLU A 20 15.15 26.70 9.22
N THR A 21 16.13 26.32 8.40
CA THR A 21 16.29 24.95 7.90
C THR A 21 17.07 24.14 8.93
N TYR A 22 16.44 23.16 9.55
CA TYR A 22 17.14 22.25 10.48
C TYR A 22 17.67 21.03 9.72
N TYR A 23 18.93 20.68 9.99
CA TYR A 23 19.57 19.47 9.49
C TYR A 23 19.45 18.37 10.55
N LYS A 24 18.63 17.35 10.27
CA LYS A 24 18.60 16.12 11.07
C LYS A 24 19.57 15.13 10.45
N GLU A 25 20.49 14.60 11.25
CA GLU A 25 21.32 13.47 10.84
C GLU A 25 20.42 12.23 10.73
N ALA A 26 20.17 11.78 9.50
CA ALA A 26 19.43 10.55 9.28
C ALA A 26 20.33 9.38 9.71
N GLN A 27 20.01 8.73 10.83
CA GLN A 27 20.64 7.47 11.19
C GLN A 27 20.32 6.44 10.10
N LYS A 28 21.35 5.98 9.39
CA LYS A 28 21.23 4.82 8.51
C LYS A 28 20.89 3.61 9.37
N VAL A 29 19.68 3.11 9.22
CA VAL A 29 19.25 1.87 9.89
C VAL A 29 19.91 0.69 9.17
N ASP A 30 20.51 -0.22 9.93
CA ASP A 30 21.11 -1.44 9.40
C ASP A 30 20.08 -2.58 9.35
N TYR A 31 19.64 -2.90 8.13
CA TYR A 31 18.67 -3.98 7.87
C TYR A 31 19.32 -5.34 7.62
N SER A 32 20.65 -5.48 7.71
CA SER A 32 21.37 -6.72 7.36
C SER A 32 20.88 -7.98 8.10
N LYS A 33 20.25 -7.81 9.27
CA LYS A 33 19.70 -8.91 10.08
C LYS A 33 18.19 -9.09 9.94
N TYR A 34 17.50 -8.24 9.19
CA TYR A 34 16.06 -8.32 9.02
C TYR A 34 15.71 -9.52 8.16
N SER A 35 14.72 -10.29 8.60
CA SER A 35 14.05 -11.30 7.78
C SER A 35 13.07 -10.64 6.81
N ALA A 36 12.55 -11.41 5.86
CA ALA A 36 11.51 -10.93 4.96
C ALA A 36 10.24 -10.48 5.73
N ASP A 37 9.92 -11.16 6.83
CA ASP A 37 8.81 -10.81 7.70
C ASP A 37 9.07 -9.48 8.43
N ASP A 38 10.30 -9.25 8.90
CA ASP A 38 10.68 -7.99 9.55
C ASP A 38 10.60 -6.81 8.57
N LEU A 39 11.06 -7.00 7.33
CA LEU A 39 10.97 -5.96 6.29
C LEU A 39 9.51 -5.56 6.00
N MET A 40 8.56 -6.49 6.09
CA MET A 40 7.14 -6.19 5.89
C MET A 40 6.50 -5.41 7.05
N GLN A 41 7.17 -5.31 8.19
CA GLN A 41 6.69 -4.63 9.40
C GLN A 41 7.34 -3.27 9.64
N ILE A 42 8.26 -2.83 8.76
CA ILE A 42 8.90 -1.51 8.87
C ILE A 42 7.81 -0.43 8.80
N PRO A 43 7.75 0.53 9.74
CA PRO A 43 6.75 1.60 9.70
C PRO A 43 6.87 2.47 8.44
N PHE A 44 5.75 3.03 7.99
CA PHE A 44 5.68 3.86 6.78
C PHE A 44 6.75 4.98 6.76
N GLU A 45 6.91 5.71 7.86
CA GLU A 45 7.86 6.83 7.97
C GLU A 45 9.31 6.36 7.81
N GLU A 46 9.66 5.22 8.40
CA GLU A 46 10.99 4.64 8.29
C GLU A 46 11.24 4.07 6.90
N ALA A 47 10.25 3.37 6.33
CA ALA A 47 10.34 2.78 5.01
C ALA A 47 10.52 3.84 3.90
N LYS A 48 9.83 4.99 4.03
CA LYS A 48 9.95 6.11 3.09
C LYS A 48 11.34 6.74 3.10
N LEU A 49 12.03 6.71 4.24
CA LEU A 49 13.37 7.29 4.40
C LEU A 49 14.50 6.34 4.03
N ASN A 50 14.27 5.03 4.15
CA ASN A 50 15.32 4.01 4.03
C ASN A 50 15.09 3.02 2.89
N GLN A 51 14.31 3.41 1.88
CA GLN A 51 13.88 2.52 0.79
C GLN A 51 15.05 1.81 0.10
N GLU A 52 16.15 2.51 -0.19
CA GLU A 52 17.31 1.91 -0.86
C GLU A 52 17.95 0.78 -0.02
N SER A 53 18.07 0.98 1.30
CA SER A 53 18.64 -0.02 2.21
C SER A 53 17.71 -1.22 2.37
N ILE A 54 16.39 -0.99 2.37
CA ILE A 54 15.36 -2.03 2.42
C ILE A 54 15.37 -2.85 1.12
N ASP A 55 15.42 -2.18 -0.04
CA ASP A 55 15.51 -2.80 -1.36
C ASP A 55 16.76 -3.67 -1.47
N LYS A 56 17.90 -3.17 -0.98
CA LYS A 56 19.15 -3.94 -0.92
C LYS A 56 18.99 -5.20 -0.08
N ARG A 57 18.41 -5.09 1.12
CA ARG A 57 18.20 -6.26 1.99
C ARG A 57 17.23 -7.26 1.37
N TYR A 58 16.18 -6.79 0.72
CA TYR A 58 15.26 -7.64 -0.04
C TYR A 58 15.99 -8.44 -1.13
N GLN A 59 16.88 -7.79 -1.89
CA GLN A 59 17.66 -8.45 -2.92
C GLN A 59 18.60 -9.52 -2.35
N GLU A 60 19.31 -9.22 -1.26
CA GLU A 60 20.16 -10.19 -0.56
C GLU A 60 19.36 -11.43 -0.14
N LEU A 61 18.18 -11.24 0.46
CA LEU A 61 17.30 -12.33 0.85
C LEU A 61 16.79 -13.13 -0.37
N ALA A 62 16.53 -12.47 -1.50
CA ALA A 62 16.08 -13.11 -2.72
C ALA A 62 17.19 -13.97 -3.36
N ASP A 63 18.42 -13.44 -3.41
CA ASP A 63 19.59 -14.13 -3.93
C ASP A 63 19.93 -15.37 -3.08
N ASP A 64 19.74 -15.29 -1.76
CA ASP A 64 19.93 -16.41 -0.83
C ASP A 64 18.76 -17.43 -0.84
N GLY A 65 17.69 -17.20 -1.61
CA GLY A 65 16.51 -18.06 -1.66
C GLY A 65 15.63 -18.00 -0.39
N ASN A 66 15.81 -16.97 0.45
CA ASN A 66 15.10 -16.79 1.72
C ASN A 66 13.78 -16.00 1.59
N ILE A 67 13.33 -15.74 0.35
CA ILE A 67 12.05 -15.05 0.06
C ILE A 67 10.99 -16.07 -0.38
N LYS A 68 9.88 -16.11 0.36
CA LYS A 68 8.66 -16.83 -0.06
C LYS A 68 7.85 -15.96 -1.03
N PRO A 69 7.06 -16.53 -1.95
CA PRO A 69 6.26 -15.76 -2.92
C PRO A 69 5.39 -14.67 -2.28
N ARG A 70 4.73 -14.98 -1.15
CA ARG A 70 3.93 -14.00 -0.40
C ARG A 70 4.74 -12.79 0.10
N HIS A 71 6.02 -12.98 0.44
CA HIS A 71 6.87 -11.89 0.92
C HIS A 71 7.29 -11.01 -0.26
N ALA A 72 7.59 -11.59 -1.42
CA ALA A 72 7.88 -10.83 -2.63
C ALA A 72 6.68 -9.94 -3.03
N VAL A 73 5.48 -10.52 -3.07
CA VAL A 73 4.24 -9.77 -3.36
C VAL A 73 4.00 -8.67 -2.33
N GLY A 74 4.13 -8.99 -1.04
CA GLY A 74 3.90 -8.04 0.04
C GLY A 74 4.89 -6.88 0.04
N LEU A 75 6.19 -7.15 -0.10
CA LEU A 75 7.22 -6.11 -0.14
C LEU A 75 7.09 -5.22 -1.38
N LEU A 76 6.74 -5.78 -2.54
CA LEU A 76 6.46 -5.00 -3.74
C LEU A 76 5.24 -4.09 -3.54
N ALA A 77 4.16 -4.60 -2.94
CA ALA A 77 2.96 -3.82 -2.65
C ALA A 77 3.24 -2.68 -1.66
N LEU A 78 3.97 -2.96 -0.58
CA LEU A 78 4.39 -1.95 0.41
C LEU A 78 5.26 -0.87 -0.24
N LYS A 79 6.22 -1.26 -1.08
CA LYS A 79 7.04 -0.32 -1.87
C LYS A 79 6.18 0.56 -2.78
N GLY A 80 5.21 -0.01 -3.48
CA GLY A 80 4.27 0.73 -4.32
C GLY A 80 3.44 1.73 -3.50
N ALA A 81 3.03 1.36 -2.28
CA ALA A 81 2.25 2.20 -1.39
C ALA A 81 3.01 3.44 -0.87
N LEU A 82 4.35 3.39 -0.77
CA LEU A 82 5.16 4.52 -0.28
C LEU A 82 5.01 5.81 -1.10
N ASN A 83 4.64 5.68 -2.38
CA ASN A 83 4.50 6.78 -3.33
C ASN A 83 3.30 6.60 -4.26
N PHE A 84 2.24 5.94 -3.75
CA PHE A 84 1.05 5.63 -4.52
C PHE A 84 0.34 6.89 -5.05
N SER A 85 0.30 7.95 -4.24
CA SER A 85 -0.32 9.23 -4.56
C SER A 85 0.58 10.40 -4.16
N GLY A 86 0.26 11.61 -4.61
CA GLY A 86 0.83 12.88 -4.14
C GLY A 86 0.55 13.22 -2.67
N ASN A 87 -0.24 12.41 -1.95
CA ASN A 87 -0.70 12.70 -0.60
C ASN A 87 -0.15 11.66 0.39
N SER A 88 0.77 12.10 1.27
CA SER A 88 1.42 11.21 2.22
C SER A 88 0.47 10.57 3.24
N SER A 89 -0.67 11.18 3.55
CA SER A 89 -1.69 10.59 4.43
C SER A 89 -2.41 9.43 3.75
N ILE A 90 -2.73 9.57 2.46
CA ILE A 90 -3.32 8.49 1.64
C ILE A 90 -2.33 7.33 1.50
N ASP A 91 -1.08 7.65 1.16
CA ASP A 91 0.00 6.67 1.01
C ASP A 91 0.20 5.88 2.31
N LYS A 92 0.25 6.59 3.45
CA LYS A 92 0.37 5.99 4.78
C LYS A 92 -0.82 5.09 5.09
N ALA A 93 -2.04 5.55 4.86
CA ALA A 93 -3.23 4.75 5.09
C ALA A 93 -3.23 3.45 4.28
N TYR A 94 -2.88 3.54 3.00
CA TYR A 94 -2.81 2.37 2.11
C TYR A 94 -1.69 1.41 2.54
N TYR A 95 -0.51 1.94 2.85
CA TYR A 95 0.63 1.16 3.36
C TYR A 95 0.28 0.39 4.64
N GLN A 96 -0.33 1.06 5.62
CA GLN A 96 -0.73 0.44 6.88
C GLN A 96 -1.81 -0.62 6.69
N THR A 97 -2.74 -0.41 5.76
CA THR A 97 -3.72 -1.44 5.40
C THR A 97 -3.04 -2.69 4.85
N LEU A 98 -2.09 -2.53 3.93
CA LEU A 98 -1.31 -3.67 3.41
C LEU A 98 -0.55 -4.40 4.52
N GLN A 99 0.07 -3.69 5.47
CA GLN A 99 0.76 -4.32 6.59
C GLN A 99 -0.18 -5.14 7.50
N SER A 100 -1.40 -4.64 7.72
CA SER A 100 -2.40 -5.31 8.55
C SER A 100 -3.14 -6.46 7.84
N SER A 101 -2.99 -6.58 6.53
CA SER A 101 -3.70 -7.59 5.73
C SER A 101 -3.04 -8.97 5.85
N PRO A 102 -3.81 -10.07 5.87
CA PRO A 102 -3.25 -11.42 5.83
C PRO A 102 -2.33 -11.60 4.62
N LYS A 103 -1.12 -12.12 4.86
CA LYS A 103 -0.06 -12.22 3.84
C LYS A 103 -0.46 -13.11 2.66
N GLU A 104 -1.30 -14.11 2.92
CA GLU A 104 -1.83 -15.03 1.92
C GLU A 104 -2.79 -14.33 0.94
N ASN A 105 -3.43 -13.24 1.39
CA ASN A 105 -4.43 -12.52 0.61
C ASN A 105 -3.87 -11.29 -0.11
N LEU A 106 -2.62 -10.89 0.17
CA LEU A 106 -2.03 -9.66 -0.37
C LEU A 106 -2.08 -9.59 -1.90
N GLY A 107 -1.81 -10.69 -2.60
CA GLY A 107 -1.89 -10.71 -4.07
C GLY A 107 -3.29 -10.41 -4.60
N LEU A 108 -4.33 -10.96 -3.96
CA LEU A 108 -5.71 -10.72 -4.35
C LEU A 108 -6.13 -9.27 -4.06
N VAL A 109 -5.91 -8.80 -2.82
CA VAL A 109 -6.42 -7.48 -2.41
C VAL A 109 -5.68 -6.33 -3.09
N THR A 110 -4.38 -6.49 -3.37
CA THR A 110 -3.61 -5.48 -4.11
C THR A 110 -4.07 -5.38 -5.56
N TYR A 111 -4.32 -6.52 -6.21
CA TYR A 111 -4.81 -6.56 -7.57
C TYR A 111 -6.23 -5.97 -7.68
N GLU A 112 -7.14 -6.39 -6.81
CA GLU A 112 -8.51 -5.87 -6.77
C GLU A 112 -8.54 -4.37 -6.46
N PHE A 113 -7.70 -3.89 -5.55
CA PHE A 113 -7.57 -2.47 -5.28
C PHE A 113 -7.09 -1.70 -6.52
N GLN A 114 -5.99 -2.14 -7.14
CA GLN A 114 -5.41 -1.45 -8.29
C GLN A 114 -6.39 -1.36 -9.46
N MET A 115 -7.05 -2.47 -9.81
CA MET A 115 -7.96 -2.52 -10.95
C MET A 115 -9.24 -1.70 -10.72
N ASN A 116 -9.77 -1.71 -9.50
CA ASN A 116 -10.96 -0.92 -9.19
C ASN A 116 -10.64 0.56 -9.01
N PHE A 117 -9.48 0.90 -8.45
CA PHE A 117 -9.04 2.29 -8.34
C PHE A 117 -8.85 2.93 -9.71
N GLN A 118 -8.22 2.22 -10.64
CA GLN A 118 -8.05 2.68 -12.03
C GLN A 118 -9.39 2.84 -12.74
N GLY A 119 -10.26 1.83 -12.66
CA GLY A 119 -11.59 1.90 -13.28
C GLY A 119 -12.41 3.05 -12.71
N PHE A 120 -12.44 3.21 -11.38
CA PHE A 120 -13.17 4.29 -10.72
C PHE A 120 -12.69 5.67 -11.16
N ALA A 121 -11.37 5.88 -11.29
CA ALA A 121 -10.82 7.13 -11.78
C ALA A 121 -11.21 7.45 -13.25
N GLN A 122 -11.62 6.45 -14.01
CA GLN A 122 -12.15 6.59 -15.37
C GLN A 122 -13.69 6.64 -15.42
N GLY A 123 -14.36 6.58 -14.26
CA GLY A 123 -15.82 6.55 -14.18
C GLY A 123 -16.44 5.17 -14.41
N GLU A 124 -15.67 4.09 -14.30
CA GLU A 124 -16.19 2.72 -14.33
C GLU A 124 -16.81 2.32 -12.99
N ASP A 125 -17.79 1.41 -13.06
CA ASP A 125 -18.34 0.74 -11.88
C ASP A 125 -17.31 -0.17 -11.20
N ILE A 126 -17.28 -0.12 -9.87
CA ILE A 126 -16.47 -1.04 -9.06
C ILE A 126 -17.12 -2.42 -9.07
N SER A 127 -16.34 -3.42 -9.50
CA SER A 127 -16.78 -4.80 -9.56
C SER A 127 -15.58 -5.75 -9.40
N PRO A 128 -15.80 -6.98 -8.93
CA PRO A 128 -14.73 -7.97 -8.86
C PRO A 128 -14.07 -8.13 -10.22
N THR A 129 -12.73 -8.16 -10.26
CA THR A 129 -11.99 -8.12 -11.53
C THR A 129 -12.32 -9.27 -12.48
N PHE A 130 -12.65 -10.45 -11.95
CA PHE A 130 -13.08 -11.61 -12.73
C PHE A 130 -14.51 -11.50 -13.29
N MET A 131 -15.29 -10.49 -12.86
CA MET A 131 -16.60 -10.15 -13.44
C MET A 131 -16.49 -9.07 -14.51
N LYS A 132 -15.36 -8.38 -14.62
CA LYS A 132 -15.13 -7.45 -15.72
C LYS A 132 -14.94 -8.26 -16.99
N ASP A 133 -15.74 -7.99 -18.03
CA ASP A 133 -15.55 -8.61 -19.33
C ASP A 133 -14.08 -8.43 -19.76
N GLY A 134 -13.44 -9.51 -20.21
CA GLY A 134 -12.00 -9.57 -20.54
C GLY A 134 -11.54 -8.66 -21.69
N ARG A 135 -12.37 -7.68 -22.07
CA ARG A 135 -12.15 -6.61 -23.04
C ARG A 135 -12.47 -5.22 -22.49
N SER A 136 -12.68 -5.03 -21.18
CA SER A 136 -12.52 -3.69 -20.62
C SER A 136 -11.08 -3.27 -20.90
N GLY A 137 -10.92 -2.20 -21.68
CA GLY A 137 -9.69 -1.81 -22.37
C GLY A 137 -8.58 -1.34 -21.45
N ASN A 138 -8.14 -2.16 -20.49
CA ASN A 138 -7.05 -1.90 -19.58
C ASN A 138 -5.70 -2.16 -20.24
N GLY A 139 -5.51 -1.58 -21.43
CA GLY A 139 -4.18 -1.32 -21.94
C GLY A 139 -3.49 -0.37 -20.97
N SER A 140 -2.63 -0.90 -20.10
CA SER A 140 -1.51 -0.18 -19.46
C SER A 140 -1.82 1.16 -18.76
N TYR A 141 -3.08 1.46 -18.41
CA TYR A 141 -3.42 2.74 -17.79
C TYR A 141 -3.09 2.69 -16.29
N LEU A 142 -1.86 3.07 -15.97
CA LEU A 142 -1.44 3.35 -14.60
C LEU A 142 -1.66 4.84 -14.34
N LEU A 143 -2.52 5.15 -13.37
CA LEU A 143 -2.65 6.51 -12.86
C LEU A 143 -1.27 7.01 -12.41
N ASN A 144 -0.86 8.16 -12.88
CA ASN A 144 0.29 8.83 -12.31
C ASN A 144 -0.04 9.39 -10.92
N LYS A 145 1.00 9.76 -10.17
CA LYS A 145 0.89 10.24 -8.79
C LYS A 145 -0.12 11.38 -8.60
N ASN A 146 -0.19 12.33 -9.55
CA ASN A 146 -1.09 13.48 -9.48
C ASN A 146 -2.54 13.08 -9.80
N GLN A 147 -2.72 12.19 -10.76
CA GLN A 147 -4.04 11.64 -11.10
C GLN A 147 -4.59 10.84 -9.92
N ALA A 148 -3.77 10.00 -9.30
CA ALA A 148 -4.16 9.24 -8.11
C ALA A 148 -4.60 10.16 -6.96
N THR A 149 -3.90 11.27 -6.70
CA THR A 149 -4.29 12.24 -5.67
C THR A 149 -5.64 12.92 -5.93
N SER A 150 -6.02 13.05 -7.20
CA SER A 150 -7.23 13.78 -7.59
C SER A 150 -8.49 12.91 -7.49
N VAL A 151 -8.34 11.61 -7.22
CA VAL A 151 -9.47 10.70 -7.00
C VAL A 151 -10.16 11.04 -5.69
N ASP A 152 -11.50 11.05 -5.71
CA ASP A 152 -12.31 11.10 -4.49
C ASP A 152 -12.21 9.75 -3.75
N PHE A 153 -11.30 9.68 -2.77
CA PHE A 153 -11.07 8.47 -1.99
C PHE A 153 -12.25 8.06 -1.14
N ASP A 154 -13.01 9.02 -0.59
CA ASP A 154 -14.22 8.70 0.19
C ASP A 154 -15.24 8.01 -0.70
N ALA A 155 -15.53 8.58 -1.89
CA ALA A 155 -16.43 7.98 -2.85
C ALA A 155 -15.93 6.61 -3.34
N PHE A 156 -14.63 6.50 -3.67
CA PHE A 156 -14.02 5.25 -4.10
C PHE A 156 -14.16 4.13 -3.06
N ILE A 157 -13.74 4.40 -1.81
CA ILE A 157 -13.76 3.42 -0.72
C ILE A 157 -15.19 2.99 -0.42
N ASN A 158 -16.13 3.95 -0.32
CA ASN A 158 -17.54 3.63 -0.05
C ASN A 158 -18.16 2.79 -1.17
N SER A 159 -17.91 3.13 -2.43
CA SER A 159 -18.38 2.34 -3.57
C SER A 159 -17.78 0.94 -3.59
N ALA A 160 -16.51 0.79 -3.21
CA ALA A 160 -15.86 -0.51 -3.14
C ALA A 160 -16.47 -1.40 -2.06
N ILE A 161 -16.63 -0.87 -0.84
CA ILE A 161 -17.28 -1.60 0.26
C ILE A 161 -18.68 -2.04 -0.15
N ALA A 162 -19.50 -1.12 -0.66
CA ALA A 162 -20.88 -1.42 -1.05
C ALA A 162 -20.95 -2.50 -2.15
N SER A 163 -20.08 -2.43 -3.16
CA SER A 163 -20.04 -3.41 -4.25
C SER A 163 -19.60 -4.79 -3.77
N PHE A 164 -18.51 -4.88 -2.99
CA PHE A 164 -18.00 -6.16 -2.52
C PHE A 164 -18.88 -6.79 -1.43
N GLU A 165 -19.55 -6.00 -0.58
CA GLU A 165 -20.54 -6.51 0.38
C GLU A 165 -21.77 -7.09 -0.32
N LYS A 166 -22.24 -6.44 -1.39
CA LYS A 166 -23.32 -6.98 -2.22
C LYS A 166 -22.93 -8.32 -2.85
N ASN A 167 -21.71 -8.44 -3.37
CA ASN A 167 -21.20 -9.68 -3.95
C ASN A 167 -20.97 -10.78 -2.90
N LEU A 168 -20.47 -10.43 -1.72
CA LEU A 168 -20.35 -11.35 -0.57
C LEU A 168 -21.72 -11.90 -0.16
N THR A 169 -22.72 -11.01 -0.07
CA THR A 169 -24.10 -11.39 0.27
C THR A 169 -24.66 -12.35 -0.77
N LYS A 170 -24.45 -12.05 -2.06
CA LYS A 170 -24.85 -12.92 -3.16
C LYS A 170 -24.17 -14.29 -3.05
N ALA A 171 -22.86 -14.33 -2.86
CA ALA A 171 -22.09 -15.58 -2.74
C ALA A 171 -22.57 -16.45 -1.56
N LYS A 172 -22.86 -15.84 -0.40
CA LYS A 172 -23.44 -16.52 0.76
C LYS A 172 -24.84 -17.06 0.44
N SER A 173 -25.71 -16.25 -0.15
CA SER A 173 -27.08 -16.64 -0.48
C SER A 173 -27.19 -17.72 -1.55
N SER A 174 -26.22 -17.79 -2.47
CA SER A 174 -26.16 -18.80 -3.52
C SER A 174 -25.42 -20.07 -3.11
N ASN A 175 -25.01 -20.21 -1.84
CA ASN A 175 -24.17 -21.29 -1.34
C ASN A 175 -22.92 -21.51 -2.22
N ALA A 176 -22.27 -20.43 -2.65
CA ALA A 176 -20.99 -20.52 -3.36
C ALA A 176 -19.96 -21.22 -2.48
N GLU A 177 -18.91 -21.78 -3.09
CA GLU A 177 -17.83 -22.43 -2.34
C GLU A 177 -17.26 -21.51 -1.24
N ASN A 178 -16.90 -22.09 -0.09
CA ASN A 178 -16.34 -21.34 1.03
C ASN A 178 -15.09 -20.54 0.63
N SER A 179 -14.30 -21.06 -0.31
CA SER A 179 -13.14 -20.37 -0.91
C SER A 179 -13.54 -19.02 -1.51
N VAL A 180 -14.61 -18.98 -2.31
CA VAL A 180 -15.14 -17.77 -2.95
C VAL A 180 -15.71 -16.80 -1.90
N GLN A 181 -16.44 -17.31 -0.91
CA GLN A 181 -16.96 -16.48 0.18
C GLN A 181 -15.83 -15.82 0.98
N ASN A 182 -14.76 -16.57 1.27
CA ASN A 182 -13.59 -16.07 1.99
C ASN A 182 -12.80 -15.03 1.20
N GLN A 183 -12.70 -15.19 -0.14
CA GLN A 183 -12.09 -14.18 -1.01
C GLN A 183 -12.86 -12.86 -0.95
N TYR A 184 -14.19 -12.90 -1.10
CA TYR A 184 -15.02 -11.70 -0.96
C TYR A 184 -14.92 -11.07 0.42
N GLN A 185 -14.93 -11.88 1.48
CA GLN A 185 -14.77 -11.40 2.85
C GLN A 185 -13.43 -10.68 3.02
N GLY A 186 -12.33 -11.28 2.55
CA GLY A 186 -11.00 -10.67 2.62
C GLY A 186 -10.91 -9.33 1.88
N ILE A 187 -11.57 -9.18 0.74
CA ILE A 187 -11.63 -7.91 0.00
C ILE A 187 -12.46 -6.87 0.76
N VAL A 188 -13.61 -7.25 1.32
CA VAL A 188 -14.44 -6.34 2.14
C VAL A 188 -13.66 -5.86 3.36
N ASP A 189 -13.00 -6.78 4.07
CA ASP A 189 -12.23 -6.48 5.28
C ASP A 189 -11.04 -5.56 4.95
N PHE A 190 -10.41 -5.77 3.80
CA PHE A 190 -9.35 -4.88 3.28
C PHE A 190 -9.86 -3.45 3.10
N TYR A 191 -10.97 -3.25 2.39
CA TYR A 191 -11.50 -1.90 2.15
C TYR A 191 -12.01 -1.23 3.43
N LYS A 192 -12.60 -1.97 4.36
CA LYS A 192 -12.99 -1.44 5.68
C LYS A 192 -11.77 -1.01 6.49
N THR A 193 -10.73 -1.83 6.51
CA THR A 193 -9.47 -1.47 7.17
C THR A 193 -8.82 -0.25 6.51
N PHE A 194 -8.87 -0.15 5.18
CA PHE A 194 -8.44 1.05 4.47
C PHE A 194 -9.27 2.28 4.79
N GLN A 195 -10.59 2.14 4.89
CA GLN A 195 -11.47 3.22 5.32
C GLN A 195 -11.08 3.73 6.72
N ASP A 196 -10.85 2.82 7.67
CA ASP A 196 -10.45 3.18 9.04
C ASP A 196 -9.10 3.91 9.06
N ASN A 197 -8.11 3.39 8.34
CA ASN A 197 -6.78 4.02 8.26
C ASN A 197 -6.82 5.36 7.52
N PHE A 198 -7.60 5.46 6.45
CA PHE A 198 -7.81 6.70 5.69
C PHE A 198 -8.48 7.75 6.57
N ASN A 199 -9.55 7.39 7.28
CA ASN A 199 -10.22 8.28 8.23
C ASN A 199 -9.27 8.76 9.32
N LYS A 200 -8.46 7.88 9.92
CA LYS A 200 -7.45 8.29 10.91
C LYS A 200 -6.43 9.25 10.31
N ALA A 201 -5.85 8.92 9.16
CA ALA A 201 -4.80 9.70 8.53
C ALA A 201 -5.26 11.06 7.96
N THR A 202 -6.56 11.22 7.69
CA THR A 202 -7.12 12.45 7.09
C THR A 202 -7.98 13.28 8.04
N LYS A 203 -8.52 12.69 9.12
CA LYS A 203 -9.37 13.37 10.11
C LYS A 203 -8.67 13.65 11.44
N GLU A 204 -7.45 13.15 11.67
CA GLU A 204 -6.64 13.62 12.79
C GLU A 204 -6.36 15.13 12.62
N PRO A 205 -6.68 15.98 13.62
CA PRO A 205 -6.30 17.38 13.55
C PRO A 205 -4.78 17.46 13.52
N TYR A 206 -4.25 18.18 12.53
CA TYR A 206 -2.87 18.64 12.56
C TYR A 206 -2.68 19.43 13.86
N TYR A 207 -2.12 18.80 14.89
CA TYR A 207 -1.52 19.56 15.99
C TYR A 207 -0.26 20.20 15.40
N ALA A 208 -0.43 21.43 14.95
CA ALA A 208 0.63 22.36 14.57
C ALA A 208 1.41 22.82 15.81
#